data_AF-A0A242CWS1-F1
#
_entry.id   AF-A0A242CWS1-F1
#
_cell.length_a   1.000
_cell.length_b   1.000
_cell.length_c   1.000
_cell.angle_alpha   90.00
_cell.angle_beta   90.00
_cell.angle_gamma   90.00
#
_symmetry.space_group_name_H-M   'P 1'
#
loop_
_entity.id
_entity.type
_entity.pdbx_description
1 polymer ?
#
loop_
_entity_poly.entity_id
_entity_poly.type
_entity_poly.pdbx_seq_one_letter_code
_entity_poly.pdbx_strand_id
1 'polypeptide(L)'
;MENFFRPEIIIAIVLAILIVFFVLFRIMKRRQQVKTETETLRKPERTADGPAVMAASLSILQSYKNNLNKYGYPYFQETTPFVLQQLRAEADSLVIETKANQQIFDLLQENYHGLADFQQVSITDVKKLELEVLNHVNKTIITWRNYLREVGESNG
;
A
#
# COMPACT_ATOMS: atom_id res chain seq x y z
N MET A 1 -13.11 55.94 -10.43
CA MET A 1 -12.98 54.56 -9.92
C MET A 1 -14.33 54.13 -9.37
N GLU A 2 -15.28 53.72 -10.23
CA GLU A 2 -16.68 53.54 -9.79
C GLU A 2 -17.40 52.40 -10.54
N ASN A 3 -16.65 51.41 -11.03
CA ASN A 3 -17.20 50.20 -11.68
C ASN A 3 -16.92 48.91 -10.92
N PHE A 4 -16.23 48.97 -9.76
CA PHE A 4 -15.82 47.76 -9.03
C PHE A 4 -16.90 47.16 -8.11
N PHE A 5 -18.00 47.89 -7.84
CA PHE A 5 -19.05 47.48 -6.89
C PHE A 5 -20.43 47.28 -7.54
N ARG A 6 -20.50 47.03 -8.85
CA ARG A 6 -21.77 46.57 -9.43
C ARG A 6 -21.96 45.10 -9.04
N PRO A 7 -23.09 44.73 -8.40
CA PRO A 7 -23.32 43.39 -7.91
C PRO A 7 -23.23 42.34 -9.04
N GLU A 8 -23.60 42.72 -10.26
CA GLU A 8 -23.49 41.89 -11.46
C GLU A 8 -22.04 41.47 -11.78
N ILE A 9 -21.08 42.39 -11.60
CA ILE A 9 -19.65 42.15 -11.86
C ILE A 9 -19.07 41.24 -10.77
N ILE A 10 -19.49 41.44 -9.52
CA ILE A 10 -19.08 40.59 -8.40
C ILE A 10 -19.60 39.16 -8.60
N ILE A 11 -20.86 39.00 -9.01
CA ILE A 11 -21.46 37.70 -9.29
C ILE A 11 -20.72 36.98 -10.44
N ALA A 12 -20.38 37.69 -11.50
CA ALA A 12 -19.63 37.13 -12.63
C ALA A 12 -18.22 36.67 -12.22
N ILE A 13 -17.54 37.44 -11.36
CA ILE A 13 -16.22 37.07 -10.82
C ILE A 13 -16.32 35.83 -9.92
N VAL A 14 -17.31 35.77 -9.03
CA VAL A 14 -17.53 34.61 -8.15
C VAL A 14 -17.82 33.35 -8.97
N LEU A 15 -18.66 33.45 -10.00
CA LEU A 15 -18.94 32.35 -10.93
C LEU A 15 -17.68 31.89 -11.66
N ALA A 16 -16.85 32.81 -12.15
CA ALA A 16 -15.59 32.47 -12.79
C ALA A 16 -14.63 31.73 -11.83
N ILE A 17 -14.52 32.19 -10.57
CA ILE A 17 -13.70 31.54 -9.54
C ILE A 17 -14.23 30.13 -9.23
N LEU A 18 -15.55 29.96 -9.11
CA LEU A 18 -16.16 28.65 -8.85
C LEU A 18 -15.93 27.67 -10.00
N ILE A 19 -16.01 28.12 -11.26
CA ILE A 19 -15.74 27.29 -12.43
C ILE A 19 -14.28 26.85 -12.44
N VAL A 20 -13.34 27.79 -12.24
CA VAL A 20 -11.90 27.49 -12.18
C VAL A 20 -11.59 26.54 -11.02
N PHE A 21 -12.17 26.77 -9.85
CA PHE A 21 -12.05 25.88 -8.69
C PHE A 21 -12.57 24.48 -9.01
N PHE A 22 -13.73 24.36 -9.66
CA PHE A 22 -14.30 23.05 -10.02
C PHE A 22 -13.46 22.30 -11.06
N VAL A 23 -12.88 23.02 -12.02
CA VAL A 23 -11.97 22.46 -13.03
C VAL A 23 -10.67 22.01 -12.36
N LEU A 24 -10.05 22.84 -11.51
CA LEU A 24 -8.83 22.50 -10.76
C LEU A 24 -9.07 21.33 -9.80
N PHE A 25 -10.20 21.33 -9.09
CA PHE A 25 -10.62 20.24 -8.20
C PHE A 25 -10.84 18.94 -8.98
N ARG A 26 -11.46 18.99 -10.17
CA ARG A 26 -11.58 17.81 -11.05
C ARG A 26 -10.22 17.32 -11.58
N ILE A 27 -9.31 18.22 -11.92
CA ILE A 27 -7.97 17.85 -12.39
C ILE A 27 -7.15 17.24 -11.25
N MET A 28 -7.21 17.80 -10.05
CA MET A 28 -6.58 17.21 -8.86
C MET A 28 -7.18 15.84 -8.53
N LYS A 29 -8.51 15.70 -8.55
CA LYS A 29 -9.20 14.42 -8.33
C LYS A 29 -8.85 13.39 -9.41
N ARG A 30 -8.73 13.79 -10.68
CA ARG A 30 -8.26 12.92 -11.77
C ARG A 30 -6.80 12.52 -11.60
N ARG A 31 -5.92 13.43 -11.15
CA ARG A 31 -4.51 13.10 -10.86
C ARG A 31 -4.37 12.16 -9.66
N GLN A 32 -5.28 12.21 -8.68
CA GLN A 32 -5.40 11.18 -7.64
C GLN A 32 -5.86 9.83 -8.22
N GLN A 33 -6.88 9.83 -9.10
CA GLN A 33 -7.35 8.59 -9.76
C GLN A 33 -6.32 7.95 -10.69
N VAL A 34 -5.35 8.70 -11.24
CA VAL A 34 -4.32 8.18 -12.16
C VAL A 34 -3.21 7.40 -11.44
N LYS A 35 -3.22 7.30 -10.10
CA LYS A 35 -2.27 6.46 -9.34
C LYS A 35 -2.89 5.46 -8.39
N THR A 36 -4.21 5.37 -8.38
CA THR A 36 -4.87 4.14 -7.98
C THR A 36 -5.12 3.39 -9.28
N GLU A 37 -4.07 2.76 -9.84
CA GLU A 37 -4.35 1.45 -10.41
C GLU A 37 -5.02 0.71 -9.27
N THR A 38 -6.35 0.59 -9.33
CA THR A 38 -7.04 -0.49 -8.65
C THR A 38 -6.43 -1.75 -9.25
N GLU A 39 -5.28 -2.15 -8.73
CA GLU A 39 -4.72 -3.48 -8.88
C GLU A 39 -5.90 -4.38 -8.54
N THR A 40 -6.44 -5.03 -9.56
CA THR A 40 -7.47 -6.03 -9.32
C THR A 40 -6.80 -7.07 -8.44
N LEU A 41 -7.43 -7.38 -7.30
CA LEU A 41 -6.86 -8.32 -6.33
C LEU A 41 -6.51 -9.61 -7.08
N ARG A 42 -5.22 -9.86 -7.27
CA ARG A 42 -4.76 -11.01 -8.04
C ARG A 42 -5.04 -12.19 -7.15
N LYS A 43 -5.91 -13.10 -7.59
CA LYS A 43 -6.20 -14.31 -6.85
C LYS A 43 -5.15 -15.35 -7.22
N PRO A 44 -4.13 -15.60 -6.37
CA PRO A 44 -3.12 -16.62 -6.63
C PRO A 44 -3.78 -18.00 -6.71
N GLU A 45 -3.19 -18.86 -7.54
CA GLU A 45 -3.56 -20.28 -7.61
C GLU A 45 -3.02 -21.01 -6.38
N ARG A 46 -3.76 -22.01 -5.91
CA ARG A 46 -3.30 -22.81 -4.77
C ARG A 46 -2.06 -23.61 -5.15
N THR A 47 -1.03 -23.55 -4.31
CA THR A 47 0.26 -24.19 -4.58
C THR A 47 0.91 -24.72 -3.30
N ALA A 48 1.69 -25.80 -3.43
CA ALA A 48 2.56 -26.31 -2.36
C ALA A 48 3.97 -25.69 -2.40
N ASP A 49 4.28 -24.88 -3.41
CA ASP A 49 5.56 -24.18 -3.56
C ASP A 49 5.63 -22.96 -2.62
N GLY A 50 5.95 -23.23 -1.35
CA GLY A 50 6.13 -22.22 -0.33
C GLY A 50 7.13 -21.11 -0.70
N PRO A 51 8.33 -21.44 -1.22
CA PRO A 51 9.29 -20.44 -1.67
C PRO A 51 8.72 -19.50 -2.74
N ALA A 52 7.94 -20.01 -3.71
CA ALA A 52 7.30 -19.16 -4.71
C ALA A 52 6.27 -18.20 -4.09
N VAL A 53 5.42 -18.67 -3.17
CA VAL A 53 4.45 -17.82 -2.46
C VAL A 53 5.16 -16.72 -1.66
N MET A 54 6.26 -17.08 -0.99
CA MET A 54 7.06 -16.15 -0.21
C MET A 54 7.77 -15.12 -1.11
N ALA A 55 8.27 -15.54 -2.27
CA ALA A 55 8.87 -14.64 -3.25
C ALA A 55 7.84 -13.67 -3.87
N ALA A 56 6.62 -14.14 -4.15
CA ALA A 56 5.52 -13.29 -4.60
C ALA A 56 5.15 -12.24 -3.54
N SER A 57 4.97 -12.69 -2.28
CA SER A 57 4.70 -11.81 -1.13
C SER A 57 5.81 -10.78 -0.90
N LEU A 58 7.06 -11.20 -1.07
CA LEU A 58 8.23 -10.31 -0.98
C LEU A 58 8.20 -9.22 -2.07
N SER A 59 7.84 -9.57 -3.30
CA SER A 59 7.70 -8.61 -4.40
C SER A 59 6.65 -7.55 -4.10
N ILE A 60 5.50 -7.97 -3.56
CA ILE A 60 4.43 -7.05 -3.11
C ILE A 60 4.95 -6.09 -2.04
N LEU A 61 5.64 -6.60 -1.01
CA LEU A 61 6.22 -5.74 0.04
C LEU A 61 7.30 -4.78 -0.48
N GLN A 62 8.12 -5.20 -1.45
CA GLN A 62 9.12 -4.33 -2.07
C GLN A 62 8.47 -3.19 -2.85
N SER A 63 7.44 -3.49 -3.64
CA SER A 63 6.64 -2.48 -4.35
C SER A 63 5.99 -1.52 -3.35
N TYR A 64 5.35 -2.06 -2.32
CA TYR A 64 4.71 -1.29 -1.27
C TYR A 64 5.70 -0.36 -0.55
N LYS A 65 6.87 -0.84 -0.14
CA LYS A 65 7.94 -0.03 0.45
C LYS A 65 8.36 1.12 -0.48
N ASN A 66 8.57 0.84 -1.76
CA ASN A 66 9.04 1.84 -2.72
C ASN A 66 8.00 2.95 -2.90
N ASN A 67 6.72 2.58 -2.99
CA ASN A 67 5.64 3.54 -3.09
C ASN A 67 5.40 4.29 -1.78
N LEU A 68 5.52 3.64 -0.63
CA LEU A 68 5.42 4.27 0.68
C LEU A 68 6.53 5.31 0.88
N ASN A 69 7.77 5.01 0.50
CA ASN A 69 8.87 5.98 0.51
C ASN A 69 8.63 7.18 -0.42
N LYS A 70 7.92 6.98 -1.52
CA LYS A 70 7.70 8.00 -2.56
C LYS A 70 6.51 8.91 -2.26
N TYR A 71 5.44 8.35 -1.71
CA TYR A 71 4.15 9.03 -1.54
C TYR A 71 3.77 9.27 -0.08
N GLY A 72 4.47 8.64 0.88
CA GLY A 72 4.28 8.84 2.31
C GLY A 72 2.92 8.39 2.82
N TYR A 73 2.46 9.06 3.86
CA TYR A 73 1.28 8.72 4.64
C TYR A 73 -0.04 8.65 3.84
N PRO A 74 -0.33 9.52 2.86
CA PRO A 74 -1.53 9.38 2.04
C PRO A 74 -1.60 8.02 1.34
N TYR A 75 -0.47 7.54 0.81
CA TYR A 75 -0.40 6.23 0.19
C TYR A 75 -0.57 5.10 1.22
N PHE A 76 0.00 5.24 2.41
CA PHE A 76 -0.23 4.31 3.52
C PHE A 76 -1.73 4.18 3.83
N GLN A 77 -2.45 5.28 4.02
CA GLN A 77 -3.88 5.22 4.36
C GLN A 77 -4.72 4.59 3.24
N GLU A 78 -4.46 4.97 2.00
CA GLU A 78 -5.30 4.56 0.86
C GLU A 78 -5.02 3.12 0.40
N THR A 79 -3.76 2.66 0.46
CA THR A 79 -3.34 1.42 -0.21
C THR A 79 -2.97 0.26 0.72
N THR A 80 -2.65 0.52 2.00
CA THR A 80 -2.35 -0.57 2.95
C THR A 80 -3.47 -1.58 3.07
N PRO A 81 -4.77 -1.21 3.11
CA PRO A 81 -5.85 -2.21 3.14
C PRO A 81 -5.81 -3.15 1.93
N PHE A 82 -5.49 -2.63 0.75
CA PHE A 82 -5.37 -3.45 -0.47
C PHE A 82 -4.14 -4.38 -0.40
N VAL A 83 -2.99 -3.85 0.01
CA VAL A 83 -1.75 -4.64 0.18
C VAL A 83 -1.94 -5.76 1.19
N LEU A 84 -2.63 -5.49 2.30
CA LEU A 84 -3.00 -6.50 3.30
C LEU A 84 -3.87 -7.60 2.71
N GLN A 85 -4.86 -7.25 1.89
CA GLN A 85 -5.71 -8.25 1.23
C GLN A 85 -4.91 -9.09 0.23
N GLN A 86 -4.01 -8.49 -0.54
CA GLN A 86 -3.16 -9.21 -1.49
C GLN A 86 -2.21 -10.17 -0.77
N LEU A 87 -1.49 -9.70 0.27
CA LEU A 87 -0.58 -10.54 1.06
C LEU A 87 -1.31 -11.70 1.72
N ARG A 88 -2.53 -11.46 2.22
CA ARG A 88 -3.38 -12.52 2.78
C ARG A 88 -3.80 -13.53 1.70
N ALA A 89 -4.16 -13.06 0.51
CA ALA A 89 -4.50 -13.95 -0.59
C ALA A 89 -3.32 -14.83 -1.01
N GLU A 90 -2.09 -14.29 -1.04
CA GLU A 90 -0.86 -15.07 -1.25
C GLU A 90 -0.68 -16.13 -0.15
N ALA A 91 -0.78 -15.75 1.12
CA ALA A 91 -0.67 -16.70 2.23
C ALA A 91 -1.73 -17.81 2.18
N ASP A 92 -2.99 -17.47 1.88
CA ASP A 92 -4.11 -18.41 1.79
C ASP A 92 -4.02 -19.35 0.56
N SER A 93 -3.17 -19.02 -0.42
CA SER A 93 -2.87 -19.88 -1.57
C SER A 93 -1.93 -21.03 -1.22
N LEU A 94 -1.15 -20.89 -0.15
CA LEU A 94 -0.17 -21.89 0.25
C LEU A 94 -0.88 -23.13 0.84
N VAL A 95 -0.58 -24.29 0.25
CA VAL A 95 -1.00 -25.58 0.76
C VAL A 95 -0.08 -26.00 1.91
N ILE A 96 -0.63 -26.06 3.11
CA ILE A 96 0.08 -26.37 4.35
C ILE A 96 0.09 -27.89 4.59
N GLU A 97 0.95 -28.60 3.87
CA GLU A 97 1.17 -30.05 4.03
C GLU A 97 2.51 -30.39 4.68
N THR A 98 3.44 -29.42 4.74
CA THR A 98 4.79 -29.61 5.26
C THR A 98 5.09 -28.63 6.40
N LYS A 99 6.01 -29.01 7.29
CA LYS A 99 6.50 -28.12 8.36
C LYS A 99 7.15 -26.85 7.80
N ALA A 100 7.82 -26.96 6.64
CA ALA A 100 8.40 -25.81 5.95
C ALA A 100 7.32 -24.83 5.47
N ASN A 101 6.23 -25.34 4.87
CA ASN A 101 5.11 -24.50 4.42
C ASN A 101 4.35 -23.88 5.61
N GLN A 102 4.23 -24.59 6.73
CA GLN A 102 3.70 -24.01 7.97
C GLN A 102 4.56 -22.83 8.45
N GLN A 103 5.89 -22.99 8.48
CA GLN A 103 6.80 -21.92 8.88
C GLN A 103 6.68 -20.69 7.96
N ILE A 104 6.55 -20.91 6.65
CA ILE A 104 6.33 -19.82 5.68
C ILE A 104 5.00 -19.12 5.97
N PHE A 105 3.93 -19.90 6.15
CA PHE A 105 2.62 -19.35 6.48
C PHE A 105 2.67 -18.48 7.75
N ASP A 106 3.33 -18.95 8.81
CA ASP A 106 3.48 -18.21 10.07
C ASP A 106 4.24 -16.89 9.86
N LEU A 107 5.33 -16.89 9.08
CA LEU A 107 6.08 -15.68 8.73
C LEU A 107 5.25 -14.67 7.92
N LEU A 108 4.39 -15.16 7.01
CA LEU A 108 3.48 -14.32 6.25
C LEU A 108 2.40 -13.70 7.15
N GLN A 109 1.84 -14.49 8.08
CA GLN A 109 0.83 -14.03 9.05
C GLN A 109 1.39 -13.01 10.04
N GLU A 110 2.61 -13.20 10.55
CA GLU A 110 3.26 -12.24 11.46
C GLU A 110 3.36 -10.85 10.83
N ASN A 111 3.80 -10.78 9.57
CA ASN A 111 3.86 -9.52 8.84
C ASN A 111 2.46 -8.92 8.58
N TYR A 112 1.48 -9.77 8.26
CA TYR A 112 0.08 -9.32 8.10
C TYR A 112 -0.44 -8.65 9.37
N HIS A 113 -0.25 -9.29 10.53
CA HIS A 113 -0.67 -8.74 11.82
C HIS A 113 0.05 -7.43 12.13
N GLY A 114 1.37 -7.36 11.95
CA GLY A 114 2.13 -6.13 12.18
C GLY A 114 1.64 -4.96 11.31
N LEU A 115 1.40 -5.18 10.02
CA LEU A 115 0.87 -4.15 9.12
C LEU A 115 -0.58 -3.75 9.45
N ALA A 116 -1.41 -4.71 9.88
CA ALA A 116 -2.78 -4.45 10.30
C ALA A 116 -2.84 -3.63 11.61
N ASP A 117 -1.92 -3.86 12.54
CA ASP A 117 -1.84 -3.12 13.80
C ASP A 117 -1.55 -1.63 13.54
N PHE A 118 -0.65 -1.31 12.60
CA PHE A 118 -0.36 0.08 12.23
C PHE A 118 -1.57 0.83 11.64
N GLN A 119 -2.56 0.11 11.09
CA GLN A 119 -3.80 0.73 10.61
C GLN A 119 -4.77 1.10 11.75
N GLN A 120 -4.62 0.48 12.92
CA GLN A 120 -5.50 0.70 14.08
C GLN A 120 -4.98 1.78 15.04
N VAL A 121 -3.73 2.22 14.88
CA VAL A 121 -3.11 3.22 15.76
C VAL A 121 -3.76 4.60 15.58
N SER A 122 -4.18 5.21 16.69
CA SER A 122 -4.63 6.61 16.71
C SER A 122 -3.47 7.55 16.37
N ILE A 123 -3.61 8.29 15.27
CA ILE A 123 -2.52 9.08 14.69
C ILE A 123 -2.31 10.34 15.51
N THR A 124 -1.24 10.35 16.32
CA THR A 124 -0.81 11.54 17.07
C THR A 124 0.37 12.22 16.38
N ASP A 125 1.24 11.43 15.73
CA ASP A 125 2.37 11.88 14.93
C ASP A 125 2.47 11.03 13.65
N VAL A 126 2.10 11.64 12.53
CA VAL A 126 2.10 11.01 11.20
C VAL A 126 3.51 10.57 10.79
N LYS A 127 4.53 11.39 11.08
CA LYS A 127 5.89 11.12 10.63
C LYS A 127 6.50 9.96 11.40
N LYS A 128 6.21 9.88 12.69
CA LYS A 128 6.60 8.74 13.52
C LYS A 128 5.98 7.44 12.99
N LEU A 129 4.68 7.44 12.70
CA LEU A 129 3.99 6.26 12.16
C LEU A 129 4.55 5.83 10.80
N GLU A 130 4.81 6.76 9.88
CA GLU A 130 5.46 6.46 8.59
C GLU A 130 6.81 5.74 8.79
N LEU A 131 7.64 6.24 9.71
CA LEU A 131 8.95 5.66 10.01
C LEU A 131 8.83 4.27 10.62
N GLU A 132 7.89 4.05 11.53
CA GLU A 132 7.64 2.76 12.16
C GLU A 132 7.18 1.71 11.13
N VAL A 133 6.25 2.09 10.24
CA VAL A 133 5.79 1.23 9.15
C VAL A 133 6.94 0.91 8.20
N LEU A 134 7.71 1.91 7.77
CA LEU A 134 8.88 1.69 6.90
C LEU A 134 9.93 0.79 7.54
N ASN A 135 10.18 0.96 8.85
CA ASN A 135 11.10 0.12 9.60
C ASN A 135 10.61 -1.34 9.67
N HIS A 136 9.33 -1.54 9.97
CA HIS A 136 8.71 -2.86 9.96
C HIS A 136 8.86 -3.53 8.59
N VAL A 137 8.41 -2.87 7.52
CA VAL A 137 8.49 -3.41 6.14
C VAL A 137 9.93 -3.72 5.74
N ASN A 138 10.90 -2.85 6.09
CA ASN A 138 12.31 -3.09 5.82
C ASN A 138 12.84 -4.34 6.51
N LYS A 139 12.54 -4.51 7.81
CA LYS A 139 12.94 -5.69 8.58
C LYS A 139 12.34 -6.95 7.97
N THR A 140 11.05 -6.95 7.66
CA THR A 140 10.37 -8.07 7.02
C THR A 140 11.05 -8.45 5.69
N ILE A 141 11.29 -7.47 4.81
CA ILE A 141 11.95 -7.71 3.51
C ILE A 141 13.32 -8.38 3.69
N ILE A 142 14.11 -7.94 4.68
CA ILE A 142 15.43 -8.52 4.98
C ILE A 142 15.28 -9.96 5.46
N THR A 143 14.40 -10.19 6.45
CA THR A 143 14.12 -11.53 6.99
C THR A 143 13.71 -12.50 5.89
N TRP A 144 12.78 -12.08 5.02
CA TRP A 144 12.26 -12.93 3.96
C TRP A 144 13.29 -13.20 2.85
N ARG A 145 14.12 -12.21 2.50
CA ARG A 145 15.23 -12.42 1.56
C ARG A 145 16.26 -13.42 2.10
N ASN A 146 16.59 -13.32 3.38
CA ASN A 146 17.52 -14.25 4.01
C ASN A 146 16.95 -15.67 4.03
N TYR A 147 15.67 -15.80 4.41
CA TYR A 147 14.96 -17.08 4.38
C TYR A 147 14.99 -17.72 2.99
N LEU A 148 14.61 -16.99 1.94
CA LEU A 148 14.61 -17.50 0.56
C LEU A 148 16.02 -17.89 0.08
N ARG A 149 17.04 -17.17 0.51
CA ARG A 149 18.43 -17.51 0.20
C ARG A 149 18.84 -18.83 0.88
N GLU A 150 18.55 -19.00 2.16
CA GLU A 150 18.85 -20.22 2.91
C GLU A 150 18.15 -21.45 2.31
N VAL A 151 16.88 -21.29 1.90
CA VAL A 151 16.14 -22.37 1.21
C VAL A 151 16.71 -22.66 -0.17
N GLY A 152 17.17 -21.64 -0.91
CA GLY A 152 17.82 -21.82 -2.21
C GLY A 152 19.18 -22.51 -2.11
N GLU A 153 19.99 -22.16 -1.11
CA GLU A 153 21.31 -22.75 -0.84
C GLU A 153 21.20 -24.19 -0.30
N SER A 154 20.11 -24.55 0.38
CA SER A 154 19.87 -25.91 0.88
C SER A 154 19.48 -26.93 -0.21
N ASN A 155 19.16 -26.48 -1.42
CA ASN A 155 18.68 -27.32 -2.53
C ASN A 155 19.67 -27.40 -3.72
N GLY A 156 20.88 -26.83 -3.59
CA GLY A 156 21.96 -26.89 -4.57
C GLY A 156 23.10 -27.79 -4.11
#